data_AF-A0A944R5W1-F1
#
_entry.id   AF-A0A944R5W1-F1
#
_cell.length_a   1.000
_cell.length_b   1.000
_cell.length_c   1.000
_cell.angle_alpha   90.00
_cell.angle_beta   90.00
_cell.angle_gamma   90.00
#
_symmetry.space_group_name_H-M   'P 1'
#
loop_
_entity.id
_entity.type
_entity.pdbx_description
1 polymer ?
#
loop_
_entity_poly.entity_id
_entity_poly.type
_entity_poly.pdbx_seq_one_letter_code
_entity_poly.pdbx_strand_id
1 'polypeptide(L)'
;VHDVLDQRTNPTWPTTWFAPTITGRGAFTSTYEVMNHWGANHCVMTAGHVGHLFITLASILRIPVYMHNVSTDRVFRPSAWNAFGTEGLEGADFRACEAFGPLYGRV
;
A
#
# COMPACT_ATOMS: atom_id res chain seq x y z
N VAL A 1 22.10 9.29 -18.01
CA VAL A 1 21.05 8.25 -17.83
C VAL A 1 19.67 8.85 -18.04
N HIS A 2 19.33 9.94 -17.35
CA HIS A 2 18.01 10.61 -17.50
C HIS A 2 17.66 10.94 -18.96
N ASP A 3 18.46 11.74 -19.65
CA ASP A 3 18.12 12.25 -20.99
C ASP A 3 17.79 11.14 -22.00
N VAL A 4 18.59 10.05 -21.99
CA VAL A 4 18.38 8.91 -22.90
C VAL A 4 17.03 8.24 -22.66
N LEU A 5 16.58 8.12 -21.41
CA LEU A 5 15.31 7.50 -21.07
C LEU A 5 14.14 8.47 -21.29
N ASP A 6 14.28 9.72 -20.85
CA ASP A 6 13.25 10.75 -20.91
C ASP A 6 12.84 11.07 -22.37
N GLN A 7 13.83 11.23 -23.25
CA GLN A 7 13.62 11.45 -24.69
C GLN A 7 12.94 10.26 -25.39
N ARG A 8 13.08 9.04 -24.84
CA ARG A 8 12.44 7.82 -25.38
C ARG A 8 11.04 7.57 -24.83
N THR A 9 10.61 8.30 -23.80
CA THR A 9 9.30 8.14 -23.17
C THR A 9 8.39 9.31 -23.50
N ASN A 10 8.58 10.46 -22.83
CA ASN A 10 7.83 11.68 -23.11
C ASN A 10 8.49 12.91 -22.46
N PRO A 11 9.37 13.64 -23.17
CA PRO A 11 10.09 14.78 -22.60
C PRO A 11 9.22 16.03 -22.40
N THR A 12 7.94 16.00 -22.82
CA THR A 12 7.01 17.12 -22.61
C THR A 12 6.23 17.00 -21.29
N TRP A 13 6.34 15.87 -20.60
CA TRP A 13 5.63 15.57 -19.35
C TRP A 13 6.59 15.57 -18.16
N PRO A 14 6.11 15.86 -16.93
CA PRO A 14 6.95 15.82 -15.74
C PRO A 14 7.34 14.37 -15.39
N THR A 15 8.65 14.14 -15.20
CA THR A 15 9.21 12.83 -14.85
C THR A 15 9.57 12.76 -13.37
N THR A 16 9.17 11.67 -12.70
CA THR A 16 9.66 11.29 -11.35
C THR A 16 10.29 9.90 -11.41
N TRP A 17 11.58 9.78 -11.11
CA TRP A 17 12.24 8.49 -10.97
C TRP A 17 12.04 7.93 -9.56
N PHE A 18 11.40 6.77 -9.44
CA PHE A 18 11.04 6.16 -8.16
C PHE A 18 11.73 4.81 -7.97
N ALA A 19 12.27 4.59 -6.76
CA ALA A 19 12.82 3.31 -6.33
C ALA A 19 12.10 2.86 -5.04
N PRO A 20 11.31 1.77 -5.06
CA PRO A 20 10.61 1.30 -3.87
C PRO A 20 11.56 0.68 -2.86
N THR A 21 11.20 0.74 -1.58
CA THR A 21 11.87 -0.07 -0.55
C THR A 21 11.51 -1.56 -0.75
N ILE A 22 12.53 -2.37 -1.00
CA ILE A 22 12.43 -3.83 -1.18
C ILE A 22 12.56 -4.51 0.17
N THR A 23 11.68 -5.47 0.45
CA THR A 23 11.65 -6.20 1.73
C THR A 23 12.02 -7.67 1.59
N GLY A 24 12.14 -8.18 0.35
CA GLY A 24 12.46 -9.58 0.07
C GLY A 24 11.29 -10.54 0.24
N ARG A 25 10.07 -10.03 0.45
CA ARG A 25 8.86 -10.83 0.68
C ARG A 25 7.64 -10.23 -0.03
N GLY A 26 6.65 -11.08 -0.33
CA GLY A 26 5.40 -10.70 -1.00
C GLY A 26 5.65 -9.95 -2.32
N ALA A 27 4.88 -8.88 -2.56
CA ALA A 27 5.00 -8.03 -3.74
C ALA A 27 6.26 -7.13 -3.75
N PHE A 28 7.11 -7.19 -2.72
CA PHE A 28 8.29 -6.35 -2.55
C PHE A 28 9.59 -7.16 -2.55
N THR A 29 9.67 -8.18 -3.40
CA THR A 29 10.89 -8.98 -3.65
C THR A 29 11.83 -8.33 -4.66
N SER A 30 11.30 -7.51 -5.57
CA SER A 30 12.07 -6.73 -6.54
C SER A 30 11.28 -5.51 -7.02
N THR A 31 11.95 -4.55 -7.68
CA THR A 31 11.27 -3.41 -8.32
C THR A 31 10.27 -3.85 -9.39
N TYR A 32 10.57 -4.94 -10.10
CA TYR A 32 9.66 -5.54 -11.06
C TYR A 32 8.38 -6.01 -10.39
N GLU A 33 8.48 -6.74 -9.27
CA GLU A 33 7.29 -7.25 -8.59
C GLU A 33 6.41 -6.15 -8.01
N VAL A 34 7.01 -5.02 -7.57
CA VAL A 34 6.25 -3.85 -7.14
C VAL A 34 5.41 -3.29 -8.30
N MET A 35 5.96 -3.24 -9.51
CA MET A 35 5.23 -2.80 -10.70
C MET A 35 4.19 -3.84 -11.14
N ASN A 36 4.55 -5.12 -11.13
CA ASN A 36 3.70 -6.24 -11.58
C ASN A 36 2.44 -6.41 -10.71
N HIS A 37 2.54 -6.13 -9.41
CA HIS A 37 1.41 -6.22 -8.48
C HIS A 37 0.62 -4.92 -8.34
N TRP A 38 1.00 -3.85 -9.04
CA TRP A 38 0.28 -2.58 -8.97
C TRP A 38 -1.04 -2.67 -9.75
N GLY A 39 -2.18 -2.53 -9.04
CA GLY A 39 -3.50 -2.79 -9.61
C GLY A 39 -4.10 -1.75 -10.57
N ALA A 40 -3.34 -0.74 -11.00
CA ALA A 40 -3.83 0.33 -11.90
C ALA A 40 -2.70 0.94 -12.75
N ASN A 41 -3.02 1.75 -13.74
CA ASN A 41 -2.01 2.50 -14.52
C ASN A 41 -1.57 3.82 -13.85
N HIS A 42 -2.30 4.26 -12.82
CA HIS A 42 -2.02 5.50 -12.08
C HIS A 42 -1.60 5.20 -10.63
N CYS A 43 -0.90 6.16 -10.03
CA CYS A 43 -0.60 6.19 -8.60
C CYS A 43 -0.67 7.63 -8.07
N VAL A 44 -0.62 7.78 -6.75
CA VAL A 44 -0.49 9.07 -6.08
C VAL A 44 0.81 9.07 -5.30
N MET A 45 1.62 10.09 -5.50
CA MET A 45 2.86 10.31 -4.75
C MET A 45 2.59 11.29 -3.60
N THR A 46 2.96 10.92 -2.39
CA THR A 46 2.86 11.77 -1.19
C THR A 46 4.25 11.96 -0.60
N ALA A 47 4.59 13.19 -0.21
CA ALA A 47 5.89 13.49 0.37
C ALA A 47 6.07 12.80 1.74
N GLY A 48 7.24 12.20 1.96
CA GLY A 48 7.60 11.49 3.20
C GLY A 48 7.09 10.04 3.28
N HIS A 49 7.57 9.30 4.28
CA HIS A 49 7.19 7.89 4.51
C HIS A 49 5.94 7.78 5.39
N VAL A 50 4.78 8.05 4.79
CA VAL A 50 3.48 8.14 5.48
C VAL A 50 2.62 6.86 5.38
N GLY A 51 3.17 5.75 4.88
CA GLY A 51 2.40 4.50 4.66
C GLY A 51 1.64 3.99 5.90
N HIS A 52 2.25 4.03 7.08
CA HIS A 52 1.59 3.70 8.36
C HIS A 52 0.36 4.57 8.69
N LEU A 53 0.37 5.85 8.29
CA LEU A 53 -0.79 6.74 8.46
C LEU A 53 -1.93 6.33 7.52
N PHE A 54 -1.61 5.96 6.29
CA PHE A 54 -2.58 5.40 5.35
C PHE A 54 -3.16 4.07 5.83
N ILE A 55 -2.34 3.18 6.42
CA ILE A 55 -2.83 1.93 7.03
C ILE A 55 -3.80 2.23 8.18
N THR A 56 -3.45 3.18 9.05
CA THR A 56 -4.32 3.58 10.16
C THR A 56 -5.65 4.15 9.63
N LEU A 57 -5.59 5.08 8.67
CA LEU A 57 -6.77 5.67 8.04
C LEU A 57 -7.65 4.62 7.35
N ALA A 58 -7.04 3.73 6.57
CA ALA A 58 -7.74 2.64 5.89
C ALA A 58 -8.47 1.73 6.87
N SER A 59 -7.87 1.43 8.03
CA SER A 59 -8.54 0.64 9.07
C SER A 59 -9.75 1.35 9.69
N ILE A 60 -9.68 2.67 9.91
CA ILE A 60 -10.83 3.48 10.38
C ILE A 60 -11.98 3.41 9.37
N LEU A 61 -11.64 3.45 8.08
CA LEU A 61 -12.57 3.39 6.95
C LEU A 61 -12.95 1.96 6.52
N ARG A 62 -12.39 0.93 7.17
CA ARG A 62 -12.61 -0.49 6.89
C ARG A 62 -12.30 -0.86 5.43
N ILE A 63 -11.22 -0.31 4.89
CA ILE A 63 -10.68 -0.62 3.57
C ILE A 63 -9.47 -1.54 3.76
N PRO A 64 -9.49 -2.80 3.25
CA PRO A 64 -8.37 -3.72 3.44
C PRO A 64 -7.15 -3.28 2.63
N VAL A 65 -5.97 -3.40 3.22
CA VAL A 65 -4.68 -3.08 2.58
C VAL A 65 -4.02 -4.36 2.09
N TYR A 66 -4.12 -4.64 0.79
CA TYR A 66 -3.58 -5.87 0.17
C TYR A 66 -2.08 -5.81 -0.16
N MET A 67 -1.48 -4.60 -0.19
CA MET A 67 -0.08 -4.41 -0.58
C MET A 67 0.52 -3.21 0.19
N HIS A 68 1.54 -3.46 1.03
CA HIS A 68 2.37 -2.42 1.64
C HIS A 68 3.75 -2.96 2.03
N ASN A 69 4.77 -2.09 2.08
CA ASN A 69 6.11 -2.41 2.58
C ASN A 69 6.45 -1.73 3.92
N VAL A 70 5.44 -1.18 4.60
CA VAL A 70 5.58 -0.64 5.96
C VAL A 70 6.01 -1.76 6.92
N SER A 71 6.96 -1.46 7.81
CA SER A 71 7.43 -2.38 8.83
C SER A 71 6.30 -2.72 9.82
N THR A 72 6.25 -3.96 10.30
CA THR A 72 5.12 -4.47 11.10
C THR A 72 4.96 -3.76 12.43
N ASP A 73 6.05 -3.24 13.02
CA ASP A 73 6.06 -2.45 14.25
C ASP A 73 5.35 -1.08 14.11
N ARG A 74 5.18 -0.60 12.88
CA ARG A 74 4.49 0.67 12.58
C ARG A 74 3.03 0.48 12.17
N VAL A 75 2.56 -0.76 12.07
CA VAL A 75 1.14 -1.03 11.76
C VAL A 75 0.31 -0.71 13.00
N PHE A 76 -0.55 0.29 12.88
CA PHE A 76 -1.46 0.71 13.94
C PHE A 76 -2.90 0.69 13.43
N ARG A 77 -3.76 -0.04 14.13
CA ARG A 77 -5.19 -0.24 13.82
C ARG A 77 -5.99 -0.29 15.12
N PRO A 78 -7.33 -0.16 15.09
CA PRO A 78 -8.15 -0.36 16.28
C PRO A 78 -7.88 -1.72 16.93
N SER A 79 -7.86 -1.78 18.26
CA SER A 79 -7.54 -3.01 19.01
C SER A 79 -8.44 -4.20 18.67
N ALA A 80 -9.66 -3.93 18.17
CA ALA A 80 -10.59 -4.94 17.68
C ALA A 80 -10.00 -5.83 16.56
N TRP A 81 -9.05 -5.33 15.75
CA TRP A 81 -8.38 -6.14 14.71
C TRP A 81 -7.62 -7.33 15.30
N ASN A 82 -7.12 -7.24 16.54
CA ASN A 82 -6.38 -8.32 17.19
C ASN A 82 -7.24 -9.57 17.39
N ALA A 83 -8.56 -9.42 17.55
CA ALA A 83 -9.49 -10.55 17.66
C ALA A 83 -9.64 -11.33 16.34
N PHE A 84 -9.24 -10.73 15.20
CA PHE A 84 -9.24 -11.37 13.89
C PHE A 84 -7.92 -12.07 13.55
N GLY A 85 -6.91 -12.00 14.42
CA GLY A 85 -5.63 -12.68 14.30
C GLY A 85 -4.43 -11.75 14.50
N THR A 86 -3.37 -12.27 15.12
CA THR A 86 -2.17 -11.49 15.50
C THR A 86 -0.90 -11.86 14.73
N GLU A 87 -0.81 -13.07 14.16
CA GLU A 87 0.33 -13.53 13.36
C GLU A 87 0.18 -13.16 11.87
N GLY A 88 -1.04 -13.28 11.33
CA GLY A 88 -1.38 -12.97 9.94
C GLY A 88 -2.11 -11.63 9.78
N LEU A 89 -1.39 -10.51 9.91
CA LEU A 89 -1.97 -9.15 9.94
C LEU A 89 -2.74 -8.76 8.67
N GLU A 90 -2.36 -9.28 7.51
CA GLU A 90 -3.09 -9.07 6.25
C GLU A 90 -4.45 -9.77 6.30
N GLY A 91 -4.47 -11.08 6.57
CA GLY A 91 -5.71 -11.84 6.69
C GLY A 91 -6.63 -11.31 7.81
N ALA A 92 -6.06 -10.85 8.93
CA ALA A 92 -6.80 -10.21 10.00
C ALA A 92 -7.47 -8.90 9.52
N ASP A 93 -6.80 -8.11 8.68
CA ASP A 93 -7.35 -6.89 8.09
C ASP A 93 -8.55 -7.17 7.20
N PHE A 94 -8.42 -8.14 6.29
CA PHE A 94 -9.52 -8.54 5.41
C PHE A 94 -10.74 -9.00 6.20
N ARG A 95 -10.55 -9.89 7.19
CA ARG A 95 -11.66 -10.39 8.03
C ARG A 95 -12.31 -9.28 8.85
N ALA A 96 -11.53 -8.37 9.43
CA ALA A 96 -12.05 -7.25 10.20
C ALA A 96 -12.85 -6.28 9.31
N CYS A 97 -12.29 -5.90 8.15
CA CYS A 97 -12.97 -5.03 7.19
C CYS A 97 -14.27 -5.66 6.67
N GLU A 98 -14.29 -6.96 6.37
CA GLU A 98 -15.49 -7.68 5.97
C GLU A 98 -16.55 -7.70 7.09
N ALA A 99 -16.15 -8.00 8.32
CA ALA A 99 -17.05 -8.10 9.46
C ALA A 99 -17.68 -6.75 9.82
N PHE A 100 -16.88 -5.68 9.90
CA PHE A 100 -17.38 -4.35 10.27
C PHE A 100 -18.07 -3.61 9.13
N GLY A 101 -17.72 -3.92 7.88
CA GLY A 101 -18.25 -3.24 6.70
C GLY A 101 -17.88 -1.76 6.63
N PRO A 102 -18.34 -1.03 5.61
CA PRO A 102 -18.05 0.39 5.43
C PRO A 102 -18.56 1.27 6.60
N LEU A 103 -17.94 2.43 6.78
CA LEU A 103 -18.29 3.35 7.87
C LEU A 103 -19.71 3.93 7.78
N TYR A 104 -20.19 4.16 6.55
CA TYR A 104 -21.50 4.72 6.30
C TYR A 104 -22.27 3.80 5.35
N GLY A 105 -23.41 3.28 5.81
CA GLY A 105 -24.37 2.50 5.03
C GLY A 105 -23.92 1.09 4.62
N ARG A 106 -24.84 0.13 4.65
CA ARG A 106 -24.88 -1.03 3.73
C ARG A 106 -26.28 -0.94 3.12
N VAL A 107 -26.37 -0.42 1.90
CA VAL A 107 -27.65 -0.43 1.18
C VAL A 107 -27.81 -1.79 0.53
#